data_AF-A0A1V3WHG1-F1
#
_entry.id   AF-A0A1V3WHG1-F1
#
_cell.length_a   1.000
_cell.length_b   1.000
_cell.length_c   1.000
_cell.angle_alpha   90.00
_cell.angle_beta   90.00
_cell.angle_gamma   90.00
#
_symmetry.space_group_name_H-M   'P 1'
#
loop_
_entity.id
_entity.type
_entity.pdbx_description
1 polymer ?
#
loop_
_entity_poly.entity_id
_entity_poly.type
_entity_poly.pdbx_seq_one_letter_code
_entity_poly.pdbx_strand_id
1 'polypeptide(L)' 'MQQRGRIVSARQILNAVWGYDAYDTNLVQVHVSSLRRKLEAHGPRILHTVRGLGYRLRS' A
#
# COMPACT_ATOMS: atom_id res chain seq x y z
N MET A 1 -18.60 6.05 -8.56
CA MET A 1 -17.64 6.90 -7.81
C MET A 1 -16.74 5.99 -6.99
N GLN A 2 -15.71 5.41 -7.62
CA GLN A 2 -14.81 4.43 -7.01
C GLN A 2 -14.04 5.09 -5.86
N GLN A 3 -13.81 4.37 -4.75
CA GLN A 3 -13.22 4.82 -3.47
C GLN A 3 -11.76 5.36 -3.59
N ARG A 4 -11.53 6.37 -4.44
CA ARG A 4 -10.25 7.07 -4.63
C ARG A 4 -10.02 8.02 -3.46
N GLY A 5 -9.66 7.48 -2.31
CA GLY A 5 -9.44 8.28 -1.11
C GLY A 5 -9.21 7.49 0.17
N ARG A 6 -9.59 6.21 0.21
CA ARG A 6 -9.50 5.42 1.44
C ARG A 6 -8.04 5.12 1.78
N ILE A 7 -7.66 5.44 3.01
CA ILE A 7 -6.36 5.06 3.56
C ILE A 7 -6.47 3.61 4.03
N VAL A 8 -5.50 2.79 3.62
CA VAL A 8 -5.39 1.38 4.02
C VAL A 8 -4.11 1.21 4.83
N SER A 9 -4.24 0.76 6.08
CA SER A 9 -3.10 0.53 6.96
C SER A 9 -2.24 -0.64 6.50
N ALA A 10 -0.97 -0.67 6.88
CA ALA A 10 -0.08 -1.79 6.58
C ALA A 10 -0.63 -3.11 7.15
N ARG A 11 -1.23 -3.10 8.34
CA ARG A 11 -1.86 -4.29 8.95
C ARG A 11 -3.06 -4.79 8.14
N GLN A 12 -3.89 -3.89 7.60
CA GLN A 12 -5.00 -4.29 6.73
C GLN A 12 -4.51 -4.93 5.43
N ILE A 13 -3.45 -4.38 4.82
CA ILE A 13 -2.85 -4.96 3.61
C ILE A 13 -2.24 -6.32 3.94
N LEU A 14 -1.55 -6.44 5.07
CA LEU A 14 -0.96 -7.68 5.54
C LEU A 14 -2.02 -8.76 5.69
N ASN A 15 -3.09 -8.47 6.42
CA ASN A 15 -4.18 -9.42 6.67
C ASN A 15 -4.95 -9.76 5.37
N ALA A 16 -5.12 -8.80 4.46
CA ALA A 16 -5.85 -9.04 3.21
C ALA A 16 -5.05 -9.88 2.18
N VAL A 17 -3.73 -9.74 2.15
CA VAL A 17 -2.87 -10.40 1.14
C VAL A 17 -2.27 -11.70 1.69
N TRP A 18 -1.87 -11.72 2.96
CA TRP A 18 -1.22 -12.86 3.60
C TRP A 18 -2.11 -13.59 4.62
N GLY A 19 -3.14 -12.97 5.19
CA GLY A 19 -4.09 -13.66 6.09
C GLY A 19 -3.60 -13.92 7.51
N TYR A 20 -2.46 -13.35 7.91
CA TYR A 20 -1.85 -13.61 9.21
C TYR A 20 -1.65 -12.32 10.04
N ASP A 21 -2.22 -12.28 11.24
CA ASP A 21 -1.95 -11.21 12.22
C ASP A 21 -0.52 -11.30 12.83
N ALA A 22 0.20 -12.40 12.60
CA ALA A 22 1.51 -12.66 13.21
C ALA A 22 2.73 -12.21 12.37
N TYR A 23 2.53 -11.74 11.14
CA TYR A 23 3.64 -11.30 10.28
C TYR A 23 3.99 -9.82 10.51
N ASP A 24 5.26 -9.48 10.23
CA ASP A 24 5.73 -8.11 10.36
C ASP A 24 5.16 -7.22 9.25
N THR A 25 4.51 -6.11 9.64
CA THR A 25 4.06 -5.05 8.73
C THR A 25 5.18 -4.45 7.87
N ASN A 26 6.45 -4.65 8.23
CA ASN A 26 7.61 -4.33 7.38
C ASN A 26 7.59 -5.07 6.04
N LEU A 27 7.05 -6.29 5.98
CA LEU A 27 6.91 -7.05 4.72
C LEU A 27 6.06 -6.28 3.69
N VAL A 28 5.00 -5.62 4.17
CA VAL A 28 4.15 -4.76 3.36
C VAL A 28 4.94 -3.57 2.82
N GLN A 29 5.83 -2.97 3.61
CA GLN A 29 6.62 -1.83 3.15
C GLN A 29 7.58 -2.20 2.02
N VAL A 30 8.23 -3.36 2.11
CA VAL A 30 9.13 -3.89 1.06
C VAL A 30 8.36 -4.11 -0.24
N HIS A 31 7.21 -4.78 -0.16
CA HIS A 31 6.37 -5.06 -1.32
C HIS A 31 5.80 -3.78 -1.93
N VAL A 32 5.31 -2.86 -1.11
CA VAL A 32 4.82 -1.56 -1.56
C VAL A 32 5.91 -0.75 -2.26
N SER A 33 7.15 -0.79 -1.77
CA SER A 33 8.27 -0.08 -2.40
C SER A 33 8.61 -0.66 -3.77
N SER A 34 8.64 -1.98 -3.89
CA SER A 34 8.83 -2.68 -5.17
C SER A 34 7.69 -2.39 -6.15
N LEU A 35 6.44 -2.47 -5.67
CA LEU A 35 5.25 -2.19 -6.47
C LEU A 35 5.24 -0.73 -6.96
N ARG A 36 5.59 0.22 -6.10
CA ARG A 36 5.69 1.64 -6.48
C ARG A 36 6.65 1.82 -7.64
N ARG A 37 7.85 1.25 -7.56
CA ARG A 37 8.85 1.35 -8.62
C ARG A 37 8.34 0.79 -9.95
N LYS A 38 7.62 -0.34 -9.92
CA LYS A 38 7.01 -0.92 -11.12
C LYS A 38 5.91 -0.02 -11.69
N LEU A 39 5.03 0.51 -10.84
CA LEU A 39 3.93 1.39 -11.28
C LEU A 39 4.44 2.72 -11.85
N GLU A 40 5.41 3.33 -11.20
CA GLU A 40 6.02 4.59 -11.64
C GLU A 40 6.81 4.44 -12.95
N ALA A 41 7.31 3.24 -13.27
CA ALA A 41 7.90 2.95 -14.57
C ALA A 41 6.88 2.99 -15.73
N HIS A 42 5.58 2.85 -15.43
CA HIS A 42 4.51 2.81 -16.42
C HIS A 42 3.58 4.04 -16.37
N GLY A 43 3.85 5.04 -15.53
CA GLY A 43 2.98 6.21 -15.41
C GLY A 43 3.25 7.07 -14.20
N PRO A 44 2.38 8.07 -13.93
CA PRO A 44 2.53 8.97 -12.79
C PRO A 44 2.41 8.21 -11.46
N ARG A 45 3.01 8.79 -10.41
CA ARG A 45 2.97 8.23 -9.06
C ARG A 45 1.54 8.17 -8.54
N ILE A 46 0.97 6.97 -8.48
CA ILE A 46 -0.39 6.73 -7.96
C ILE A 46 -0.44 6.25 -6.50
N LEU A 47 0.66 5.71 -5.97
CA LEU A 47 0.70 5.12 -4.63
C LEU A 47 1.41 6.04 -3.63
N HIS A 48 0.64 6.61 -2.71
CA HIS A 48 1.10 7.55 -1.70
C HIS A 48 1.15 6.91 -0.31
N THR A 49 2.23 7.18 0.42
CA THR A 49 2.32 6.84 1.84
C THR A 49 1.75 7.99 2.66
N VAL A 50 0.83 7.67 3.58
CA VAL A 50 0.31 8.58 4.60
C VAL A 50 0.95 8.16 5.93
N ARG A 51 1.94 8.93 6.38
CA ARG A 51 2.74 8.60 7.58
C ARG A 51 1.82 8.39 8.79
N GLY A 52 2.03 7.31 9.52
CA GLY A 52 1.23 6.93 10.70
C GLY A 52 -0.16 6.35 10.41
N LEU A 53 -0.63 6.37 9.15
CA LEU A 53 -1.97 5.90 8.79
C LEU A 53 -1.96 4.73 7.78
N GLY A 54 -1.04 4.76 6.79
CA GLY A 54 -0.92 3.68 5.80
C GLY A 54 -0.68 4.18 4.38
N TYR A 55 -1.42 3.63 3.43
CA TYR A 55 -1.26 3.88 2.00
C TYR A 55 -2.56 4.32 1.35
N ARG A 56 -2.44 5.15 0.32
CA ARG A 56 -3.57 5.63 -0.47
C ARG A 56 -3.23 5.61 -1.95
N LEU A 57 -4.18 5.18 -2.76
CA LEU A 57 -4.13 5.33 -4.21
C LEU A 57 -4.78 6.66 -4.61
N ARG A 58 -4.04 7.49 -5.36
CA ARG A 58 -4.52 8.73 -5.97
C ARG A 58 -3.95 8.83 -7.37
N SER A 59 -4.81 8.79 -8.39
CA SER A 59 -4.48 9.13 -9.78
C SER A 59 -4.59 10.63 -10.01
#